data_AF-A0A836TNG7-F1
#
_entry.id   AF-A0A836TNG7-F1
#
_cell.length_a   1.000
_cell.length_b   1.000
_cell.length_c   1.000
_cell.angle_alpha   90.00
_cell.angle_beta   90.00
_cell.angle_gamma   90.00
#
_symmetry.space_group_name_H-M   'P 1'
#
loop_
_entity.id
_entity.type
_entity.pdbx_description
1 polymer ?
#
loop_
_entity_poly.entity_id
_entity_poly.type
_entity_poly.pdbx_seq_one_letter_code
_entity_poly.pdbx_strand_id
1 'polypeptide(L)'
;MKDICSLPKRAVLFDLDGVLLDSRPNMERAWQDVQSRLNITVDFKDYFKNIGRPFQDILSILELQGQTNEIEQIYNQSSKENIHLATLFPFVVESLQKIERQGV
;
A
#
# COMPACT_ATOMS: atom_id res chain seq x y z
N MET A 1 -30.54 26.95 -2.12
CA MET A 1 -29.20 26.34 -2.09
C MET A 1 -29.08 25.43 -3.30
N LYS A 2 -27.99 25.50 -4.08
CA LYS A 2 -27.72 24.49 -5.12
C LYS A 2 -27.31 23.20 -4.41
N ASP A 3 -27.84 22.08 -4.87
CA ASP A 3 -27.43 20.76 -4.40
C ASP A 3 -25.97 20.52 -4.82
N ILE A 4 -25.09 20.32 -3.85
CA ILE A 4 -23.66 20.08 -4.09
C ILE A 4 -23.47 18.81 -4.94
N CYS A 5 -24.40 17.86 -4.87
CA CYS A 5 -24.38 16.62 -5.64
C CYS A 5 -24.70 16.81 -7.12
N SER A 6 -25.32 17.93 -7.53
CA SER A 6 -25.67 18.20 -8.93
C SER A 6 -24.55 18.90 -9.71
N LEU A 7 -23.42 19.23 -9.07
CA LEU A 7 -22.26 19.83 -9.74
C LEU A 7 -21.45 18.75 -10.47
N PRO A 8 -20.92 19.06 -11.68
CA PRO A 8 -20.06 18.13 -12.39
C PRO A 8 -18.83 17.80 -11.53
N LYS A 9 -18.45 16.52 -11.51
CA LYS A 9 -17.22 16.09 -10.87
C LYS A 9 -16.05 16.67 -11.65
N ARG A 10 -15.05 17.20 -10.93
CA ARG A 10 -13.89 17.90 -11.51
C ARG A 10 -12.55 17.21 -11.29
N ALA A 11 -12.54 16.23 -10.39
CA ALA A 11 -11.36 15.47 -10.04
C ALA A 11 -11.79 14.16 -9.37
N VAL A 12 -10.97 13.14 -9.54
CA VAL A 12 -10.99 11.91 -8.74
C VAL A 12 -9.60 11.76 -8.13
N LEU A 13 -9.52 11.61 -6.81
CA LEU A 13 -8.27 11.34 -6.11
C LEU A 13 -8.19 9.84 -5.87
N PHE A 14 -7.13 9.22 -6.36
CA PHE A 14 -6.85 7.81 -6.16
C PHE A 14 -5.77 7.66 -5.11
N ASP A 15 -6.00 6.76 -4.17
CA ASP A 15 -4.90 6.12 -3.46
C ASP A 15 -4.17 5.17 -4.42
N LEU A 16 -2.96 4.74 -4.07
CA LEU A 16 -2.14 3.86 -4.90
C LEU A 16 -2.32 2.40 -4.50
N ASP A 17 -1.89 2.08 -3.28
CA ASP A 17 -1.84 0.73 -2.74
C ASP A 17 -3.25 0.22 -2.41
N GLY A 18 -3.63 -0.93 -2.96
CA GLY A 18 -4.97 -1.49 -2.78
C GLY A 18 -6.07 -0.79 -3.60
N VAL A 19 -5.70 0.19 -4.44
CA VAL A 19 -6.64 0.88 -5.35
C VAL A 19 -6.19 0.79 -6.80
N LEU A 20 -5.02 1.33 -7.14
CA LEU A 20 -4.46 1.22 -8.49
C LEU A 20 -3.55 0.00 -8.60
N LEU A 21 -2.75 -0.26 -7.56
CA LEU A 21 -1.81 -1.38 -7.50
C LEU A 21 -2.28 -2.43 -6.50
N ASP A 22 -2.28 -3.69 -6.92
CA ASP A 22 -2.27 -4.84 -6.01
C ASP A 22 -0.87 -5.00 -5.44
N SER A 23 -0.55 -4.18 -4.44
CA SER A 23 0.75 -4.20 -3.77
C SER A 23 0.86 -5.22 -2.66
N ARG A 24 -0.23 -5.90 -2.29
CA ARG A 24 -0.24 -6.89 -1.21
C ARG A 24 0.80 -8.01 -1.41
N PRO A 25 0.98 -8.61 -2.60
CA PRO A 25 2.00 -9.63 -2.79
C PRO A 25 3.43 -9.12 -2.57
N ASN A 26 3.71 -7.87 -2.95
CA ASN A 26 5.00 -7.22 -2.68
C ASN A 26 5.22 -6.99 -1.18
N MET A 27 4.21 -6.46 -0.49
CA MET A 27 4.26 -6.22 0.96
C MET A 27 4.44 -7.53 1.74
N GLU A 28 3.75 -8.59 1.34
CA GLU A 28 3.86 -9.90 1.96
C GLU A 28 5.26 -10.48 1.80
N ARG A 29 5.84 -10.40 0.59
CA ARG A 29 7.21 -10.83 0.33
C ARG A 29 8.22 -10.05 1.17
N ALA A 30 8.07 -8.73 1.24
CA ALA A 30 8.96 -7.87 2.02
C ALA A 30 8.86 -8.14 3.52
N TRP A 31 7.66 -8.38 4.04
CA TRP A 31 7.45 -8.74 5.45
C TRP A 31 8.03 -10.11 5.78
N GLN A 32 7.87 -11.11 4.90
CA GLN A 32 8.50 -12.43 5.08
C GLN A 32 10.03 -12.34 5.16
N ASP A 33 10.66 -11.45 4.40
CA ASP A 33 12.10 -11.21 4.51
C ASP A 33 12.48 -10.57 5.85
N VAL A 34 11.67 -9.63 6.37
CA VAL A 34 11.84 -9.07 7.71
C VAL A 34 11.74 -10.18 8.78
N GLN A 35 10.69 -11.01 8.70
CA GLN A 35 10.47 -12.12 9.62
C GLN A 35 11.66 -13.09 9.65
N SER A 36 12.12 -13.51 8.47
CA SER A 36 13.22 -14.49 8.35
C SER A 36 14.58 -13.94 8.80
N ARG A 37 14.88 -12.67 8.54
CA ARG A 37 16.20 -12.08 8.86
C ARG A 37 16.31 -11.62 10.31
N LEU A 38 15.22 -11.17 10.92
CA LEU A 38 15.20 -10.63 12.29
C LEU A 38 14.52 -11.56 13.31
N ASN A 39 14.10 -12.77 12.89
CA ASN A 39 13.34 -13.71 13.71
C ASN A 39 12.06 -13.10 14.31
N ILE A 40 11.40 -12.22 13.56
CA ILE A 40 10.13 -11.59 13.98
C ILE A 40 8.99 -12.59 13.77
N THR A 41 8.19 -12.82 14.80
CA THR A 41 7.07 -13.78 14.80
C THR A 41 5.72 -13.14 14.46
N VAL A 42 5.67 -11.81 14.29
CA VAL A 42 4.44 -11.09 13.94
C VAL A 42 4.00 -11.49 12.54
N ASP A 43 2.80 -12.06 12.43
CA ASP A 43 2.24 -12.50 11.16
C ASP A 43 2.00 -11.33 10.20
N PHE A 44 2.14 -11.60 8.89
CA PHE A 44 1.85 -10.60 7.86
C PHE A 44 0.45 -10.00 8.00
N LYS A 45 -0.55 -10.79 8.42
CA LYS A 45 -1.91 -10.28 8.65
C LYS A 45 -1.96 -9.17 9.72
N ASP A 46 -1.14 -9.28 10.76
CA ASP A 46 -1.06 -8.29 11.84
C ASP A 46 -0.30 -7.03 11.42
N TYR A 47 0.68 -7.17 10.54
CA TYR A 47 1.25 -6.02 9.84
C TYR A 47 0.22 -5.36 8.90
N PHE A 48 -0.40 -6.17 8.04
CA PHE A 48 -1.26 -5.71 6.96
C PHE A 48 -2.54 -5.00 7.44
N LYS A 49 -3.08 -5.37 8.61
CA LYS A 49 -4.26 -4.69 9.20
C LYS A 49 -4.00 -3.22 9.54
N ASN A 50 -2.75 -2.78 9.58
CA ASN A 50 -2.34 -1.43 9.94
C ASN A 50 -1.89 -0.58 8.74
N ILE A 51 -1.96 -1.11 7.50
CA ILE A 51 -1.60 -0.37 6.28
C ILE A 51 -2.47 0.88 6.11
N GLY A 52 -1.87 1.94 5.55
CA GLY A 52 -2.45 3.29 5.50
C GLY A 52 -1.99 4.20 6.64
N ARG A 53 -1.20 3.67 7.60
CA ARG A 53 -0.52 4.44 8.65
C ARG A 53 0.97 4.67 8.29
N PRO A 54 1.62 5.69 8.88
CA PRO A 54 3.08 5.81 8.82
C PRO A 54 3.76 4.52 9.28
N PHE A 55 4.81 4.09 8.59
CA PHE A 55 5.47 2.81 8.85
C PHE A 55 5.96 2.66 10.30
N GLN A 56 6.51 3.73 10.89
CA GLN A 56 6.96 3.75 12.28
C GLN A 56 5.80 3.58 13.28
N ASP A 57 4.62 4.11 12.96
CA ASP A 57 3.42 3.94 13.80
C ASP A 57 2.97 2.48 13.77
N ILE A 58 3.03 1.83 12.59
CA ILE A 58 2.73 0.40 12.45
C ILE A 58 3.67 -0.41 13.35
N LEU A 59 4.99 -0.15 13.29
CA LEU A 59 5.96 -0.87 14.11
C LEU A 59 5.74 -0.63 15.61
N SER A 60 5.33 0.58 16.00
CA SER A 60 5.01 0.89 17.40
C SER A 60 3.77 0.14 17.89
N ILE A 61 2.73 0.01 17.06
CA ILE A 61 1.52 -0.79 17.36
C ILE A 61 1.85 -2.28 17.51
N LEU A 62 2.85 -2.76 16.77
CA LEU A 62 3.33 -4.14 16.80
C LEU A 62 4.40 -4.39 17.87
N GLU A 63 4.72 -3.38 18.70
CA GLU A 63 5.76 -3.45 19.73
C GLU A 63 7.17 -3.73 19.17
N LEU A 64 7.44 -3.32 17.93
CA LEU A 64 8.68 -3.52 17.17
C LEU A 64 9.55 -2.26 17.06
N GLN A 65 9.19 -1.16 17.73
CA GLN A 65 9.88 0.14 17.62
C GLN A 65 11.40 0.08 17.93
N GLY A 66 11.84 -0.91 18.72
CA GLY A 66 13.26 -1.09 19.07
C GLY A 66 14.17 -1.54 17.93
N GLN A 67 13.60 -1.99 16.80
CA GLN A 67 14.35 -2.48 15.62
C GLN A 67 13.91 -1.78 14.34
N THR A 68 13.39 -0.55 14.46
CA THR A 68 12.78 0.20 13.35
C THR A 68 13.71 0.33 12.15
N ASN A 69 14.98 0.67 12.39
CA ASN A 69 15.95 0.91 11.31
C ASN A 69 16.24 -0.37 10.52
N GLU A 70 16.47 -1.49 11.21
CA GLU A 70 16.75 -2.79 10.60
C GLU A 70 15.55 -3.30 9.81
N ILE A 71 14.35 -3.20 10.39
CA ILE A 71 13.09 -3.59 9.73
C ILE A 71 12.89 -2.75 8.47
N GLU A 72 13.01 -1.42 8.58
CA GLU A 72 12.81 -0.51 7.45
C GLU A 72 13.82 -0.76 6.32
N GLN A 73 15.10 -0.99 6.66
CA GLN A 73 16.12 -1.30 5.67
C GLN A 73 15.81 -2.59 4.91
N ILE A 74 15.48 -3.68 5.63
CA ILE A 74 15.18 -4.98 5.02
C ILE A 74 13.90 -4.91 4.19
N TYR A 75 12.86 -4.32 4.75
CA TYR A 75 11.57 -4.18 4.09
C TYR A 75 11.70 -3.38 2.80
N ASN A 76 12.33 -2.20 2.84
CA ASN A 76 12.49 -1.33 1.68
C ASN A 76 13.36 -1.97 0.60
N GLN A 77 14.42 -2.69 0.97
CA GLN A 77 15.26 -3.40 0.01
C GLN A 77 14.48 -4.52 -0.68
N SER A 78 13.80 -5.38 0.10
CA SER A 78 13.01 -6.48 -0.45
C SER A 78 11.85 -5.98 -1.30
N SER A 79 11.14 -4.94 -0.86
CA SER A 79 10.05 -4.33 -1.62
C SER A 79 10.53 -3.82 -2.98
N LYS A 80 11.71 -3.16 -3.05
CA LYS A 80 12.30 -2.70 -4.31
C LYS A 80 12.69 -3.85 -5.24
N GLU A 81 13.34 -4.88 -4.72
CA GLU A 81 13.75 -6.06 -5.51
C GLU A 81 12.53 -6.80 -6.08
N ASN A 82 11.42 -6.80 -5.34
CA ASN A 82 10.21 -7.52 -5.70
C ASN A 82 9.12 -6.60 -6.27
N ILE A 83 9.45 -5.40 -6.77
CA ILE A 83 8.46 -4.41 -7.24
C ILE A 83 7.56 -4.95 -8.36
N HIS A 84 8.06 -5.92 -9.14
CA HIS A 84 7.30 -6.61 -10.18
C HIS A 84 6.08 -7.39 -9.65
N LEU A 85 6.01 -7.67 -8.35
CA LEU A 85 4.85 -8.28 -7.69
C LEU A 85 3.70 -7.28 -7.47
N ALA A 86 3.98 -5.97 -7.47
CA ALA A 86 2.97 -4.93 -7.35
C ALA A 86 2.40 -4.59 -8.74
N THR A 87 1.39 -5.35 -9.16
CA THR A 87 0.77 -5.21 -10.49
C THR A 87 -0.46 -4.30 -10.44
N LEU A 88 -0.86 -3.71 -11.56
CA LEU A 88 -2.12 -2.97 -11.63
C LEU A 88 -3.30 -3.92 -11.41
N PHE A 89 -4.32 -3.47 -10.68
CA PHE A 89 -5.57 -4.20 -10.63
C PHE A 89 -6.20 -4.32 -12.04
N PRO A 90 -6.96 -5.40 -12.31
CA PRO A 90 -7.69 -5.52 -13.55
C PRO A 90 -8.54 -4.28 -13.84
N PHE A 91 -8.54 -3.84 -15.09
CA PHE A 91 -9.33 -2.71 -15.58
C PHE A 91 -8.94 -1.33 -15.06
N VAL A 92 -7.82 -1.18 -14.33
CA VAL A 92 -7.37 0.15 -13.85
C VAL A 92 -7.14 1.09 -15.03
N VAL A 93 -6.42 0.66 -16.07
CA VAL A 93 -6.13 1.48 -17.25
C VAL A 93 -7.43 1.89 -17.95
N GLU A 94 -8.33 0.94 -18.19
CA GLU A 94 -9.61 1.17 -18.84
C GLU A 94 -10.51 2.11 -18.02
N SER A 95 -10.46 2.00 -16.70
CA SER A 95 -11.24 2.85 -15.79
C SER A 95 -10.72 4.28 -15.80
N LEU A 96 -9.40 4.47 -15.73
CA LEU A 96 -8.77 5.80 -15.83
C LEU A 96 -9.08 6.46 -17.18
N GLN A 97 -8.96 5.72 -18.28
CA GLN A 97 -9.32 6.22 -19.62
C GLN A 97 -10.80 6.58 -19.77
N LYS A 98 -11.70 5.92 -19.03
CA LYS A 98 -13.14 6.27 -19.03
C LYS A 98 -13.39 7.57 -18.28
N ILE A 99 -12.69 7.79 -17.18
CA ILE A 99 -12.80 9.02 -16.36
C ILE A 99 -12.27 10.21 -17.15
N GLU A 100 -11.10 10.09 -17.76
CA GLU A 100 -10.52 11.12 -18.63
C GLU A 100 -11.47 11.51 -19.78
N ARG A 101 -12.09 10.52 -20.43
CA ARG A 101 -13.08 10.74 -21.50
C ARG A 101 -14.34 11.50 -21.06
N GLN A 102 -14.63 11.55 -19.76
CA GLN A 102 -15.75 12.32 -19.21
C GLN A 102 -15.38 13.76 -18.88
N GLY A 103 -14.14 14.18 -19.17
CA GLY A 103 -13.65 15.53 -18.86
C GLY A 103 -13.37 15.73 -17.38
N VAL A 104 -13.11 14.63 -16.66
CA VAL A 104 -12.69 14.61 -15.25
C VAL A 104 -11.20 14.37 -15.16
#